data_AF-A0A6I9PXZ3-F1
#
_entry.id   AF-A0A6I9PXZ3-F1
#
_cell.length_a   1.000
_cell.length_b   1.000
_cell.length_c   1.000
_cell.angle_alpha   90.00
_cell.angle_beta   90.00
_cell.angle_gamma   90.00
#
_symmetry.space_group_name_H-M   'P 1'
#
loop_
_entity.id
_entity.type
_entity.pdbx_description
1 polymer ?
#
loop_
_entity_poly.entity_id
_entity_poly.type
_entity_poly.pdbx_seq_one_letter_code
_entity_poly.pdbx_strand_id
1 'polypeptide(L)'
;LREAPFPAPGHTVEIKSFIPESGTEIISLTRPLDSWLEHVNFATLFDCLTDEEVLLVFAAAVLERRIVFIAEELGTLSQIIHAVAALLYPFTWQHTMISIVPEILIDVVMAPTPYLLGVQKHLLDLVTDQTDLLVVDLSDNKKETFIASVGDESSILPPKLKSEILEALSARQKASTVEELNRVVSEAFLLFFVKTVGHFRSYVKHSRGGGPGVFEKRSFYKAIDSKTTRHFVKLFLQTQMFDLFIQEVEQQQPGPQQGIFNKKILEYQEKKKKEKAKKH
;
A
#
# COMPACT_ATOMS: atom_id res chain seq x y z
N LEU A 1 -31.44 4.38 -3.17
CA LEU A 1 -30.14 4.07 -2.52
C LEU A 1 -30.26 3.67 -1.05
N ARG A 2 -31.01 4.40 -0.21
CA ARG A 2 -31.12 4.12 1.25
C ARG A 2 -31.84 2.83 1.66
N GLU A 3 -32.65 2.23 0.79
CA GLU A 3 -33.53 1.09 1.12
C GLU A 3 -33.04 -0.27 0.59
N ALA A 4 -32.00 -0.28 -0.26
CA ALA A 4 -31.46 -1.53 -0.80
C ALA A 4 -30.41 -2.12 0.16
N PRO A 5 -30.40 -3.44 0.41
CA PRO A 5 -29.38 -4.07 1.25
C PRO A 5 -28.00 -3.89 0.64
N PHE A 6 -26.99 -3.65 1.49
CA PHE A 6 -25.61 -3.54 1.02
C PHE A 6 -25.16 -4.89 0.43
N PRO A 7 -24.65 -4.94 -0.83
CA PRO A 7 -24.30 -6.21 -1.47
C PRO A 7 -23.20 -6.96 -0.70
N ALA A 8 -23.26 -8.29 -0.72
CA ALA A 8 -22.09 -9.10 -0.38
C ALA A 8 -20.98 -8.90 -1.43
N PRO A 9 -19.69 -9.11 -1.10
CA PRO A 9 -18.61 -9.01 -2.09
C PRO A 9 -18.89 -9.89 -3.31
N GLY A 10 -18.64 -9.35 -4.51
CA GLY A 10 -18.91 -10.02 -5.80
C GLY A 10 -20.37 -10.06 -6.23
N HIS A 11 -21.31 -9.50 -5.45
CA HIS A 11 -22.74 -9.53 -5.78
C HIS A 11 -23.22 -8.17 -6.32
N THR A 12 -24.18 -8.24 -7.24
CA THR A 12 -24.84 -7.08 -7.86
C THR A 12 -26.19 -6.83 -7.20
N VAL A 13 -26.48 -5.56 -6.90
CA VAL A 13 -27.78 -5.10 -6.46
C VAL A 13 -28.33 -4.14 -7.51
N GLU A 14 -29.60 -4.34 -7.87
CA GLU A 14 -30.32 -3.46 -8.79
C GLU A 14 -31.16 -2.47 -7.99
N ILE A 15 -30.93 -1.18 -8.21
CA ILE A 15 -31.61 -0.10 -7.49
C ILE A 15 -32.48 0.65 -8.49
N LYS A 16 -33.77 0.73 -8.19
CA LYS A 16 -34.70 1.61 -8.90
C LYS A 16 -34.47 3.04 -8.40
N SER A 17 -34.02 3.92 -9.28
CA SER A 17 -33.83 5.34 -8.98
C SER A 17 -34.68 6.17 -9.95
N PHE A 18 -35.42 7.12 -9.41
CA PHE A 18 -36.12 8.10 -10.23
C PHE A 18 -35.15 9.25 -10.54
N ILE A 19 -34.81 9.42 -11.82
CA ILE A 19 -33.97 10.51 -12.30
C ILE A 19 -34.90 11.55 -12.92
N PRO A 20 -34.89 12.82 -12.45
CA PRO A 20 -35.65 13.89 -13.08
C PRO A 20 -35.32 13.93 -14.58
N GLU A 21 -36.33 14.08 -15.44
CA GLU A 21 -36.25 14.07 -16.91
C GLU A 21 -36.16 12.67 -17.59
N SER A 22 -35.58 11.65 -16.96
CA SER A 22 -35.45 10.29 -17.56
C SER A 22 -36.44 9.24 -17.01
N GLY A 23 -37.12 9.52 -15.89
CA GLY A 23 -38.06 8.58 -15.27
C GLY A 23 -37.38 7.58 -14.32
N THR A 24 -37.99 6.41 -14.13
CA THR A 24 -37.45 5.36 -13.25
C THR A 24 -36.43 4.51 -13.99
N GLU A 25 -35.16 4.64 -13.63
CA GLU A 25 -34.07 3.81 -14.15
C GLU A 25 -33.66 2.73 -13.14
N ILE A 26 -33.15 1.62 -13.67
CA ILE A 26 -32.55 0.55 -12.87
C ILE A 26 -31.03 0.72 -12.93
N ILE A 27 -30.42 1.05 -11.80
CA ILE A 27 -28.97 1.17 -11.65
C ILE A 27 -28.45 -0.13 -11.04
N SER A 28 -27.60 -0.84 -11.76
CA SER A 28 -26.93 -2.06 -11.28
C SER A 28 -25.61 -1.71 -10.61
N LEU A 29 -25.46 -2.02 -9.34
CA LEU A 29 -24.25 -1.79 -8.55
C LEU A 29 -23.66 -3.12 -8.09
N THR A 30 -22.43 -3.42 -8.51
CA THR A 30 -21.70 -4.63 -8.10
C THR A 30 -20.68 -4.29 -7.04
N ARG A 31 -20.73 -4.96 -5.89
CA ARG A 31 -19.66 -4.84 -4.89
C ARG A 31 -18.44 -5.65 -5.38
N PRO A 32 -17.24 -5.08 -5.45
CA PRO A 32 -16.02 -5.83 -5.78
C PRO A 32 -15.77 -7.00 -4.82
N LEU A 33 -15.02 -8.01 -5.28
CA LEU A 33 -14.57 -9.11 -4.41
C LEU A 33 -13.53 -8.65 -3.37
N ASP A 34 -12.73 -7.66 -3.72
CA ASP A 34 -11.74 -6.98 -2.87
C ASP A 34 -11.78 -5.48 -3.21
N SER A 35 -11.78 -4.62 -2.20
CA SER A 35 -11.78 -3.16 -2.34
C SER A 35 -10.38 -2.56 -2.48
N TRP A 36 -9.32 -3.38 -2.60
CA TRP A 36 -7.93 -2.93 -2.64
C TRP A 36 -7.67 -1.77 -3.63
N LEU A 37 -8.19 -1.87 -4.86
CA LEU A 37 -8.00 -0.85 -5.90
C LEU A 37 -9.24 0.03 -6.12
N GLU A 38 -10.20 -0.02 -5.21
CA GLU A 38 -11.40 0.81 -5.29
C GLU A 38 -11.03 2.28 -5.03
N HIS A 39 -11.39 3.17 -5.95
CA HIS A 39 -11.04 4.61 -5.90
C HIS A 39 -9.54 4.94 -5.96
N VAL A 40 -8.69 4.00 -6.37
CA VAL A 40 -7.26 4.23 -6.57
C VAL A 40 -6.99 4.66 -8.00
N ASN A 41 -6.24 5.74 -8.18
CA ASN A 41 -5.70 6.15 -9.48
C ASN A 41 -4.19 6.37 -9.38
N PHE A 42 -3.41 5.42 -9.91
CA PHE A 42 -1.95 5.57 -9.93
C PHE A 42 -1.45 6.54 -11.00
N ALA A 43 -2.28 6.96 -11.97
CA ALA A 43 -1.86 7.94 -12.98
C ALA A 43 -1.40 9.23 -12.32
N THR A 44 -2.21 9.80 -11.42
CA THR A 44 -1.88 11.02 -10.69
C THR A 44 -0.58 10.90 -9.89
N LEU A 45 -0.29 9.71 -9.33
CA LEU A 45 0.97 9.47 -8.62
C LEU A 45 2.18 9.59 -9.56
N PHE A 46 2.11 8.99 -10.75
CA PHE A 46 3.19 9.00 -11.74
C PHE A 46 3.23 10.26 -12.61
N ASP A 47 2.16 11.07 -12.61
CA ASP A 47 2.17 12.42 -13.17
C ASP A 47 2.98 13.36 -12.27
N CYS A 48 2.92 13.19 -10.95
CA CYS A 48 3.62 14.03 -9.98
C CYS A 48 5.04 13.55 -9.61
N LEU A 49 5.31 12.24 -9.69
CA LEU A 49 6.54 11.62 -9.18
C LEU A 49 7.15 10.64 -10.19
N THR A 50 8.48 10.62 -10.26
CA THR A 50 9.26 9.60 -10.98
C THR A 50 9.20 8.23 -10.27
N ASP A 51 9.57 7.16 -10.97
CA ASP A 51 9.57 5.81 -10.38
C ASP A 51 10.47 5.72 -9.14
N GLU A 52 11.63 6.37 -9.20
CA GLU A 52 12.58 6.44 -8.10
C GLU A 52 12.01 7.19 -6.91
N GLU A 53 11.31 8.30 -7.13
CA GLU A 53 10.68 9.11 -6.08
C GLU A 53 9.52 8.35 -5.43
N VAL A 54 8.69 7.66 -6.22
CA VAL A 54 7.64 6.76 -5.70
C VAL A 54 8.24 5.68 -4.81
N LEU A 55 9.42 5.14 -5.15
CA LEU A 55 10.10 4.16 -4.30
C LEU A 55 10.60 4.75 -2.99
N LEU A 56 11.01 6.01 -2.94
CA LEU A 56 11.41 6.68 -1.70
C LEU A 56 10.19 6.93 -0.81
N VAL A 57 9.07 7.38 -1.39
CA VAL A 57 7.79 7.53 -0.67
C VAL A 57 7.33 6.18 -0.13
N PHE A 58 7.36 5.13 -0.96
CA PHE A 58 7.02 3.78 -0.54
C PHE A 58 7.94 3.26 0.57
N ALA A 59 9.24 3.54 0.50
CA ALA A 59 10.21 3.16 1.53
C ALA A 59 9.91 3.80 2.89
N ALA A 60 9.51 5.08 2.89
CA ALA A 60 9.08 5.78 4.09
C ALA A 60 7.74 5.23 4.60
N ALA A 61 6.78 4.98 3.72
CA ALA A 61 5.45 4.49 4.08
C ALA A 61 5.51 3.05 4.64
N VAL A 62 6.29 2.15 4.05
CA VAL A 62 6.40 0.77 4.52
C VAL A 62 7.03 0.67 5.92
N LEU A 63 7.81 1.67 6.33
CA LEU A 63 8.36 1.78 7.69
C LEU A 63 7.54 2.70 8.62
N GLU A 64 6.31 3.06 8.24
CA GLU A 64 5.42 3.90 9.03
C GLU A 64 6.09 5.23 9.44
N ARG A 65 6.63 5.96 8.47
CA ARG A 65 7.15 7.31 8.73
C ARG A 65 6.05 8.35 8.71
N ARG A 66 6.40 9.55 9.19
CA ARG A 66 5.61 10.76 9.04
C ARG A 66 5.84 11.32 7.65
N ILE A 67 4.79 11.38 6.83
CA ILE A 67 4.85 11.85 5.45
C ILE A 67 3.79 12.93 5.24
N VAL A 68 4.22 14.06 4.68
CA VAL A 68 3.34 15.14 4.24
C VAL A 68 3.49 15.34 2.74
N PHE A 69 2.36 15.31 2.04
CA PHE A 69 2.24 15.65 0.63
C PHE A 69 1.75 17.08 0.49
N ILE A 70 2.41 17.85 -0.37
CA ILE A 70 2.12 19.25 -0.63
C ILE A 70 1.66 19.39 -2.08
N ALA A 71 0.51 20.01 -2.31
CA ALA A 71 0.02 20.32 -3.66
C ALA A 71 -0.90 21.54 -3.65
N GLU A 72 -1.11 22.16 -4.82
CA GLU A 72 -2.13 23.20 -4.98
C GLU A 72 -3.54 22.60 -4.99
N GLU A 73 -3.72 21.50 -5.73
CA GLU A 73 -5.02 20.89 -5.97
C GLU A 73 -5.38 19.83 -4.92
N LEU A 74 -6.59 19.96 -4.35
CA LEU A 74 -7.14 19.01 -3.38
C LEU A 74 -7.35 17.60 -3.97
N GLY A 75 -7.68 17.53 -5.26
CA GLY A 75 -7.84 16.26 -5.99
C GLY A 75 -6.54 15.46 -5.99
N THR A 76 -5.42 16.11 -6.31
CA THR A 76 -4.08 15.50 -6.32
C THR A 76 -3.70 14.94 -4.95
N LEU A 77 -3.88 15.72 -3.88
CA LEU A 77 -3.62 15.26 -2.51
C LEU A 77 -4.41 14.01 -2.14
N SER A 78 -5.71 14.02 -2.42
CA SER A 78 -6.57 12.88 -2.11
C SER A 78 -6.18 11.64 -2.91
N GLN A 79 -5.93 11.77 -4.22
CA GLN A 79 -5.56 10.64 -5.07
C GLN A 79 -4.21 10.04 -4.67
N ILE A 80 -3.21 10.87 -4.39
CA ILE A 80 -1.87 10.39 -4.03
C ILE A 80 -1.86 9.68 -2.67
N ILE A 81 -2.60 10.18 -1.68
CA ILE A 81 -2.69 9.51 -0.37
C ILE A 81 -3.32 8.13 -0.50
N HIS A 82 -4.42 7.99 -1.27
CA HIS A 82 -5.02 6.69 -1.52
C HIS A 82 -4.12 5.77 -2.36
N ALA A 83 -3.43 6.31 -3.37
CA ALA A 83 -2.48 5.55 -4.16
C ALA A 83 -1.33 5.00 -3.30
N VAL A 84 -0.69 5.84 -2.48
CA VAL A 84 0.40 5.42 -1.58
C VAL A 84 -0.07 4.37 -0.57
N ALA A 85 -1.26 4.55 0.02
CA ALA A 85 -1.84 3.53 0.89
C ALA A 85 -2.09 2.20 0.16
N ALA A 86 -2.55 2.24 -1.10
CA ALA A 86 -2.77 1.05 -1.91
C ALA A 86 -1.47 0.30 -2.27
N LEU A 87 -0.33 0.98 -2.34
CA LEU A 87 0.99 0.33 -2.55
C LEU A 87 1.37 -0.60 -1.39
N LEU A 88 0.80 -0.41 -0.19
CA LEU A 88 1.14 -1.16 1.02
C LEU A 88 0.47 -2.53 1.11
N TYR A 89 -0.50 -2.83 0.22
CA TYR A 89 -1.22 -4.10 0.23
C TYR A 89 -0.27 -5.31 0.15
N PRO A 90 -0.49 -6.36 0.97
CA PRO A 90 -1.70 -6.69 1.75
C PRO A 90 -1.85 -5.97 3.09
N PHE A 91 -0.90 -5.10 3.45
CA PHE A 91 -0.94 -4.36 4.69
C PHE A 91 -1.82 -3.13 4.53
N THR A 92 -2.54 -2.78 5.59
CA THR A 92 -3.36 -1.58 5.65
C THR A 92 -2.68 -0.58 6.56
N TRP A 93 -2.56 0.68 6.14
CA TRP A 93 -2.05 1.75 6.99
C TRP A 93 -2.89 1.89 8.26
N GLN A 94 -2.25 1.95 9.43
CA GLN A 94 -2.91 1.88 10.74
C GLN A 94 -2.91 3.20 11.52
N HIS A 95 -2.22 4.22 10.99
CA HIS A 95 -2.03 5.49 11.68
C HIS A 95 -2.90 6.58 11.08
N THR A 96 -2.76 7.81 11.58
CA THR A 96 -3.49 8.98 11.07
C THR A 96 -3.27 9.14 9.58
N MET A 97 -4.36 9.21 8.82
CA MET A 97 -4.36 9.47 7.39
C MET A 97 -5.41 10.53 7.08
N ILE A 98 -4.97 11.73 6.72
CA ILE A 98 -5.85 12.86 6.41
C ILE A 98 -5.49 13.34 5.01
N SER A 99 -6.37 13.09 4.05
CA SER A 99 -6.15 13.44 2.64
C SER A 99 -5.97 14.94 2.43
N ILE A 100 -6.70 15.75 3.20
CA ILE A 100 -6.67 17.21 3.15
C ILE A 100 -6.77 17.72 4.58
N VAL A 101 -5.67 18.24 5.12
CA VAL A 101 -5.62 18.84 6.44
C VAL A 101 -6.17 20.27 6.35
N PRO A 102 -7.28 20.59 7.04
CA PRO A 102 -7.75 21.96 7.16
C PRO A 102 -6.74 22.82 7.92
N GLU A 103 -6.65 24.11 7.60
CA GLU A 103 -5.74 25.06 8.25
C GLU A 103 -5.87 25.06 9.78
N ILE A 104 -7.09 25.01 10.31
CA ILE A 104 -7.35 24.96 11.76
C ILE A 104 -6.80 23.70 12.45
N LEU A 105 -6.47 22.65 11.70
CA LEU A 105 -5.90 21.40 12.21
C LEU A 105 -4.43 21.23 11.80
N ILE A 106 -3.76 22.26 11.28
CA ILE A 106 -2.38 22.14 10.79
C ILE A 106 -1.41 21.62 11.85
N ASP A 107 -1.66 21.92 13.13
CA ASP A 107 -0.90 21.43 14.28
C ASP A 107 -0.79 19.90 14.36
N VAL A 108 -1.64 19.15 13.66
CA VAL A 108 -1.53 17.69 13.53
C VAL A 108 -0.17 17.24 12.96
N VAL A 109 0.53 18.09 12.20
CA VAL A 109 1.89 17.82 11.69
C VAL A 109 2.92 17.68 12.81
N MET A 110 2.62 18.17 14.03
CA MET A 110 3.50 18.01 15.20
C MET A 110 3.30 16.68 15.93
N ALA A 111 2.37 15.83 15.48
CA ALA A 111 2.13 14.54 16.11
C ALA A 111 3.41 13.68 16.10
N PRO A 112 3.76 13.03 17.24
CA PRO A 112 4.96 12.19 17.31
C PRO A 112 4.75 10.81 16.67
N THR A 113 3.50 10.44 16.38
CA THR A 113 3.15 9.17 15.75
C THR A 113 3.25 9.25 14.23
N PRO A 114 3.40 8.13 13.52
CA PRO A 114 3.35 8.10 12.06
C PRO A 114 2.06 8.71 11.52
N TYR A 115 2.11 9.25 10.30
CA TYR A 115 0.93 9.75 9.59
C TYR A 115 1.18 9.88 8.08
N LEU A 116 0.08 9.92 7.32
CA LEU A 116 0.03 10.37 5.94
C LEU A 116 -0.88 11.60 5.87
N LEU A 117 -0.33 12.76 5.55
CA LEU A 117 -1.09 14.01 5.52
C LEU A 117 -0.98 14.68 4.16
N GLY A 118 -2.09 15.25 3.68
CA GLY A 118 -2.09 16.12 2.50
C GLY A 118 -2.36 17.54 2.93
N VAL A 119 -1.48 18.46 2.56
CA VAL A 119 -1.53 19.87 2.97
C VAL A 119 -1.49 20.74 1.72
N GLN A 120 -2.35 21.76 1.67
CA GLN A 120 -2.33 22.69 0.55
C GLN A 120 -1.06 23.53 0.56
N LYS A 121 -0.50 23.79 -0.62
CA LYS A 121 0.79 24.49 -0.78
C LYS A 121 0.89 25.84 -0.07
N HIS A 122 -0.20 26.59 0.03
CA HIS A 122 -0.19 27.88 0.73
C HIS A 122 0.08 27.78 2.24
N LEU A 123 -0.02 26.57 2.82
CA LEU A 123 0.29 26.28 4.23
C LEU A 123 1.67 25.63 4.41
N LEU A 124 2.48 25.51 3.35
CA LEU A 124 3.78 24.84 3.38
C LEU A 124 4.69 25.37 4.49
N ASP A 125 4.72 26.70 4.67
CA ASP A 125 5.57 27.37 5.67
C ASP A 125 5.25 26.94 7.11
N LEU A 126 4.05 26.40 7.36
CA LEU A 126 3.63 25.89 8.67
C LEU A 126 4.09 24.45 8.93
N VAL A 127 4.66 23.76 7.93
CA VAL A 127 5.03 22.33 7.98
C VAL A 127 6.54 22.12 8.11
N THR A 128 7.36 23.01 7.52
CA THR A 128 8.78 22.75 7.25
C THR A 128 9.70 22.73 8.47
N ASP A 129 9.23 23.14 9.65
CA ASP A 129 10.05 23.24 10.87
C ASP A 129 10.18 21.93 11.67
N GLN A 130 9.75 20.80 11.11
CA GLN A 130 9.69 19.50 11.82
C GLN A 130 10.88 18.58 11.48
N THR A 131 11.46 17.94 12.50
CA THR A 131 12.49 16.89 12.33
C THR A 131 11.87 15.53 12.04
N ASP A 132 12.62 14.60 11.44
CA ASP A 132 12.19 13.23 11.09
C ASP A 132 10.84 13.16 10.36
N LEU A 133 10.69 14.02 9.35
CA LEU A 133 9.51 14.21 8.51
C LEU A 133 9.93 14.13 7.03
N LEU A 134 9.17 13.37 6.23
CA LEU A 134 9.30 13.40 4.77
C LEU A 134 8.25 14.38 4.22
N VAL A 135 8.70 15.48 3.60
CA VAL A 135 7.81 16.45 2.94
C VAL A 135 8.01 16.35 1.44
N VAL A 136 6.93 16.02 0.73
CA VAL A 136 6.93 15.74 -0.71
C VAL A 136 6.13 16.81 -1.44
N ASP A 137 6.80 17.61 -2.27
CA ASP A 137 6.16 18.57 -3.18
C ASP A 137 5.66 17.86 -4.45
N LEU A 138 4.38 18.00 -4.73
CA LEU A 138 3.67 17.40 -5.86
C LEU A 138 3.32 18.44 -6.93
N SER A 139 3.70 19.70 -6.75
CA SER A 139 3.42 20.76 -7.69
C SER A 139 4.21 20.66 -8.98
N ASP A 140 3.60 21.02 -10.10
CA ASP A 140 4.24 21.01 -11.42
C ASP A 140 5.48 21.93 -11.50
N ASN A 141 5.49 23.01 -10.73
CA ASN A 141 6.55 24.02 -10.70
C ASN A 141 7.50 23.87 -9.50
N LYS A 142 7.52 22.71 -8.83
CA LYS A 142 8.40 22.43 -7.69
C LYS A 142 9.87 22.57 -8.08
N LYS A 143 10.67 23.16 -7.18
CA LYS A 143 12.13 23.24 -7.36
C LYS A 143 12.81 21.90 -7.05
N GLU A 144 12.30 21.22 -6.04
CA GLU A 144 12.74 19.91 -5.58
C GLU A 144 11.53 19.12 -5.11
N THR A 145 11.55 17.81 -5.33
CA THR A 145 10.44 16.93 -4.90
C THR A 145 10.42 16.70 -3.40
N PHE A 146 11.58 16.64 -2.75
CA PHE A 146 11.67 16.38 -1.31
C PHE A 146 12.18 17.63 -0.60
N ILE A 147 11.26 18.41 -0.03
CA ILE A 147 11.57 19.64 0.73
C ILE A 147 12.25 19.29 2.05
N ALA A 148 11.83 18.17 2.66
CA ALA A 148 12.46 17.61 3.85
C ALA A 148 12.54 16.09 3.70
N SER A 149 13.63 15.49 4.19
CA SER A 149 13.86 14.04 4.18
C SER A 149 14.60 13.62 5.45
N VAL A 150 14.46 12.35 5.83
CA VAL A 150 15.18 11.77 6.99
C VAL A 150 16.61 11.38 6.57
N GLY A 151 16.84 11.10 5.28
CA GLY A 151 18.15 10.95 4.66
C GLY A 151 18.59 9.51 4.41
N ASP A 152 17.86 8.51 4.93
CA ASP A 152 18.15 7.09 4.77
C ASP A 152 17.15 6.36 3.84
N GLU A 153 16.16 7.06 3.27
CA GLU A 153 15.08 6.49 2.45
C GLU A 153 15.60 5.61 1.30
N SER A 154 16.71 6.04 0.68
CA SER A 154 17.34 5.34 -0.44
C SER A 154 17.94 3.97 -0.05
N SER A 155 18.18 3.74 1.24
CA SER A 155 18.85 2.56 1.78
C SER A 155 17.92 1.55 2.46
N ILE A 156 16.66 1.94 2.70
CA ILE A 156 15.65 1.10 3.37
C ILE A 156 15.34 -0.15 2.56
N LEU A 157 15.07 0.02 1.26
CA LEU A 157 14.65 -1.08 0.39
C LEU A 157 15.84 -1.91 -0.08
N PRO A 158 15.74 -3.26 -0.10
CA PRO A 158 16.82 -4.10 -0.63
C PRO A 158 17.09 -3.78 -2.11
N PRO A 159 18.35 -3.49 -2.52
CA PRO A 159 18.67 -3.00 -3.86
C PRO A 159 18.13 -3.87 -5.00
N LYS A 160 18.23 -5.20 -4.85
CA LYS A 160 17.69 -6.15 -5.84
C LYS A 160 16.18 -6.01 -6.01
N LEU A 161 15.44 -5.88 -4.90
CA LEU A 161 13.99 -5.75 -4.95
C LEU A 161 13.58 -4.38 -5.50
N LYS A 162 14.35 -3.33 -5.18
CA LYS A 162 14.20 -1.99 -5.77
C LYS A 162 14.28 -2.05 -7.31
N SER A 163 15.33 -2.68 -7.84
CA SER A 163 15.50 -2.86 -9.29
C SER A 163 14.37 -3.68 -9.92
N GLU A 164 13.91 -4.74 -9.26
CA GLU A 164 12.80 -5.56 -9.75
C GLU A 164 11.46 -4.77 -9.80
N ILE A 165 11.21 -3.86 -8.85
CA ILE A 165 10.03 -2.98 -8.90
C ILE A 165 10.18 -2.00 -10.08
N LEU A 166 11.33 -1.34 -10.23
CA LEU A 166 11.57 -0.42 -11.36
C LEU A 166 11.39 -1.10 -12.72
N GLU A 167 11.92 -2.31 -12.86
CA GLU A 167 11.76 -3.11 -14.07
C GLU A 167 10.28 -3.44 -14.33
N ALA A 168 9.53 -3.84 -13.30
CA ALA A 168 8.10 -4.12 -13.43
C ALA A 168 7.28 -2.85 -13.77
N LEU A 169 7.63 -1.71 -13.16
CA LEU A 169 6.97 -0.42 -13.43
C LEU A 169 7.20 0.05 -14.87
N SER A 170 8.29 -0.33 -15.53
CA SER A 170 8.52 0.03 -16.94
C SER A 170 7.42 -0.49 -17.88
N ALA A 171 6.73 -1.58 -17.50
CA ALA A 171 5.62 -2.13 -18.28
C ALA A 171 4.39 -1.20 -18.31
N ARG A 172 4.30 -0.21 -17.41
CA ARG A 172 3.20 0.75 -17.36
C ARG A 172 3.07 1.59 -18.64
N GLN A 173 4.16 1.79 -19.37
CA GLN A 173 4.16 2.54 -20.64
C GLN A 173 3.30 1.86 -21.72
N LYS A 174 2.96 0.58 -21.52
CA LYS A 174 2.08 -0.19 -22.43
C LYS A 174 0.62 -0.22 -21.96
N ALA A 175 0.32 0.36 -20.79
CA ALA A 175 -1.05 0.40 -20.27
C ALA A 175 -1.87 1.42 -21.08
N SER A 176 -3.04 0.99 -21.52
CA SER A 176 -3.96 1.81 -22.33
C SER A 176 -5.13 2.36 -21.50
N THR A 177 -5.42 1.75 -20.35
CA THR A 177 -6.48 2.19 -19.43
C THR A 177 -5.96 2.38 -18.01
N VAL A 178 -6.73 3.10 -17.19
CA VAL A 178 -6.41 3.32 -15.76
C VAL A 178 -6.39 1.99 -15.00
N GLU A 179 -7.28 1.05 -15.33
CA GLU A 179 -7.33 -0.27 -14.71
C GLU A 179 -6.09 -1.11 -15.03
N GLU A 180 -5.61 -1.05 -16.29
CA GLU A 180 -4.38 -1.73 -16.68
C GLU A 180 -3.16 -1.14 -15.97
N LEU A 181 -3.07 0.19 -15.92
CA LEU A 181 -2.03 0.90 -15.18
C LEU A 181 -2.04 0.48 -13.71
N ASN A 182 -3.23 0.54 -13.08
CA ASN A 182 -3.38 0.20 -11.69
C ASN A 182 -2.98 -1.25 -11.40
N ARG A 183 -3.33 -2.18 -12.30
CA ARG A 183 -2.91 -3.58 -12.19
C ARG A 183 -1.39 -3.72 -12.27
N VAL A 184 -0.74 -3.09 -13.25
CA VAL A 184 0.73 -3.19 -13.41
C VAL A 184 1.45 -2.68 -12.18
N VAL A 185 1.06 -1.49 -11.68
CA VAL A 185 1.66 -0.87 -10.51
C VAL A 185 1.43 -1.74 -9.27
N SER A 186 0.17 -2.08 -8.99
CA SER A 186 -0.19 -2.88 -7.80
C SER A 186 0.50 -4.25 -7.78
N GLU A 187 0.62 -4.94 -8.94
CA GLU A 187 1.34 -6.22 -9.02
C GLU A 187 2.84 -6.09 -8.75
N ALA A 188 3.47 -4.99 -9.18
CA ALA A 188 4.89 -4.74 -8.93
C ALA A 188 5.20 -4.65 -7.42
N PHE A 189 4.41 -3.87 -6.69
CA PHE A 189 4.57 -3.70 -5.24
C PHE A 189 4.05 -4.91 -4.45
N LEU A 190 3.00 -5.59 -4.91
CA LEU A 190 2.55 -6.83 -4.28
C LEU A 190 3.62 -7.92 -4.35
N LEU A 191 4.34 -8.02 -5.47
CA LEU A 191 5.43 -8.99 -5.62
C LEU A 191 6.58 -8.72 -4.64
N PHE A 192 6.83 -7.47 -4.27
CA PHE A 192 7.78 -7.12 -3.22
C PHE A 192 7.40 -7.78 -1.88
N PHE A 193 6.13 -7.69 -1.45
CA PHE A 193 5.67 -8.33 -0.22
C PHE A 193 5.66 -9.86 -0.33
N VAL A 194 5.29 -10.41 -1.49
CA VAL A 194 5.36 -11.87 -1.72
C VAL A 194 6.79 -12.38 -1.54
N LYS A 195 7.80 -11.66 -2.03
CA LYS A 195 9.21 -12.05 -1.94
C LYS A 195 9.83 -11.81 -0.56
N THR A 196 9.38 -10.79 0.16
CA THR A 196 9.96 -10.41 1.47
C THR A 196 9.31 -11.15 2.63
N VAL A 197 7.97 -11.28 2.62
CA VAL A 197 7.21 -11.80 3.74
C VAL A 197 6.30 -12.98 3.40
N GLY A 198 6.16 -13.36 2.12
CA GLY A 198 5.25 -14.42 1.68
C GLY A 198 5.48 -15.83 2.27
N HIS A 199 6.59 -16.06 2.98
CA HIS A 199 6.84 -17.30 3.75
C HIS A 199 6.31 -17.27 5.18
N PHE A 200 5.61 -16.21 5.60
CA PHE A 200 5.14 -16.01 6.99
C PHE A 200 4.39 -17.21 7.57
N ARG A 201 3.54 -17.87 6.77
CA ARG A 201 2.73 -19.03 7.20
C ARG A 201 3.55 -20.18 7.77
N SER A 202 4.76 -20.41 7.23
CA SER A 202 5.64 -21.47 7.74
C SER A 202 6.17 -21.19 9.14
N TYR A 203 5.95 -19.98 9.66
CA TYR A 203 6.43 -19.51 10.96
C TYR A 203 5.29 -19.17 11.92
N VAL A 204 4.04 -19.49 11.57
CA VAL A 204 2.89 -19.41 12.50
C VAL A 204 2.58 -20.81 13.00
N LYS A 205 2.87 -21.07 14.28
CA LYS A 205 2.67 -22.39 14.90
C LYS A 205 1.36 -22.42 15.66
N HIS A 206 0.53 -23.42 15.36
CA HIS A 206 -0.72 -23.66 16.09
C HIS A 206 -0.50 -24.73 17.15
N SER A 207 -0.93 -24.43 18.38
CA SER A 207 -0.83 -25.39 19.48
C SER A 207 -1.93 -26.45 19.38
N ARG A 208 -1.64 -27.68 19.81
CA ARG A 208 -2.59 -28.82 19.69
C ARG A 208 -3.90 -28.64 20.48
N GLY A 209 -3.97 -27.63 21.36
CA GLY A 209 -5.14 -27.32 22.19
C GLY A 209 -6.13 -26.31 21.59
N GLY A 210 -6.02 -25.96 20.30
CA GLY A 210 -7.00 -25.07 19.64
C GLY A 210 -6.87 -23.58 20.00
N GLY A 211 -5.73 -23.16 20.56
CA GLY A 211 -5.41 -21.75 20.79
C GLY A 211 -4.99 -21.01 19.50
N PRO A 212 -4.88 -19.67 19.55
CA PRO A 212 -4.38 -18.89 18.42
C PRO A 212 -2.97 -19.34 18.01
N GLY A 213 -2.64 -19.12 16.75
CA GLY A 213 -1.29 -19.29 16.24
C GLY A 213 -0.29 -18.41 16.99
N VAL A 214 0.97 -18.82 17.02
CA VAL A 214 2.08 -18.03 17.56
C VAL A 214 3.13 -17.86 16.47
N PHE A 215 3.42 -16.61 16.12
CA PHE A 215 4.36 -16.23 15.09
C PHE A 215 5.80 -16.17 15.60
N GLU A 216 6.67 -16.96 14.99
CA GLU A 216 8.08 -17.06 15.35
C GLU A 216 8.93 -16.00 14.65
N LYS A 217 8.79 -14.74 15.06
CA LYS A 217 9.51 -13.56 14.49
C LYS A 217 11.00 -13.82 14.25
N ARG A 218 11.70 -14.42 15.22
CA ARG A 218 13.15 -14.69 15.12
C ARG A 218 13.51 -15.72 14.05
N SER A 219 12.72 -16.77 13.93
CA SER A 219 12.94 -17.82 12.93
C SER A 219 12.60 -17.31 11.53
N PHE A 220 11.52 -16.53 11.42
CA PHE A 220 11.02 -15.97 10.17
C PHE A 220 12.04 -15.10 9.43
N TYR A 221 12.64 -14.10 10.08
CA TYR A 221 13.63 -13.25 9.39
C TYR A 221 14.97 -13.98 9.20
N LYS A 222 15.32 -14.94 10.06
CA LYS A 222 16.58 -15.70 9.93
C LYS A 222 16.59 -16.60 8.70
N ALA A 223 15.43 -17.06 8.26
CA ALA A 223 15.27 -17.88 7.07
C ALA A 223 15.52 -17.14 5.75
N ILE A 224 15.59 -15.80 5.78
CA ILE A 224 15.91 -15.00 4.61
C ILE A 224 17.43 -14.99 4.42
N ASP A 225 17.94 -15.54 3.32
CA ASP A 225 19.38 -15.64 3.05
C ASP A 225 20.05 -14.27 2.81
N SER A 226 19.37 -13.41 2.05
CA SER A 226 19.85 -12.07 1.69
C SER A 226 19.98 -11.17 2.91
N LYS A 227 21.19 -10.63 3.15
CA LYS A 227 21.46 -9.75 4.30
C LYS A 227 20.66 -8.45 4.25
N THR A 228 20.57 -7.81 3.09
CA THR A 228 19.82 -6.55 2.91
C THR A 228 18.32 -6.78 3.06
N THR A 229 17.79 -7.85 2.48
CA THR A 229 16.37 -8.24 2.65
C THR A 229 16.05 -8.59 4.09
N ARG A 230 16.93 -9.33 4.76
CA ARG A 230 16.79 -9.65 6.18
C ARG A 230 16.81 -8.39 7.04
N HIS A 231 17.66 -7.41 6.73
CA HIS A 231 17.71 -6.15 7.44
C HIS A 231 16.42 -5.35 7.29
N PHE A 232 15.95 -5.17 6.04
CA PHE A 232 14.64 -4.57 5.76
C PHE A 232 13.51 -5.26 6.54
N VAL A 233 13.40 -6.59 6.43
CA VAL A 233 12.34 -7.35 7.10
C VAL A 233 12.40 -7.18 8.62
N LYS A 234 13.59 -7.09 9.23
CA LYS A 234 13.72 -6.81 10.68
C LYS A 234 13.14 -5.46 11.09
N LEU A 235 13.30 -4.43 10.26
CA LEU A 235 12.71 -3.11 10.49
C LEU A 235 11.20 -3.18 10.28
N PHE A 236 10.77 -3.78 9.16
CA PHE A 236 9.36 -3.94 8.83
C PHE A 236 8.57 -4.74 9.88
N LEU A 237 9.18 -5.75 10.50
CA LEU A 237 8.59 -6.51 11.60
C LEU A 237 8.30 -5.69 12.87
N GLN A 238 8.75 -4.44 12.96
CA GLN A 238 8.45 -3.53 14.08
C GLN A 238 7.24 -2.63 13.82
N THR A 239 6.69 -2.64 12.60
CA THR A 239 5.58 -1.78 12.23
C THR A 239 4.25 -2.30 12.77
N GLN A 240 3.32 -1.38 13.05
CA GLN A 240 1.96 -1.69 13.46
C GLN A 240 1.20 -2.45 12.37
N MET A 241 1.44 -2.08 11.10
CA MET A 241 0.92 -2.74 9.91
C MET A 241 1.23 -4.25 9.92
N PHE A 242 2.49 -4.62 10.15
CA PHE A 242 2.88 -6.03 10.16
C PHE A 242 2.32 -6.76 11.39
N ASP A 243 2.33 -6.11 12.54
CA ASP A 243 1.81 -6.68 13.79
C ASP A 243 0.34 -7.07 13.66
N LEU A 244 -0.53 -6.15 13.20
CA LEU A 244 -1.95 -6.43 13.00
C LEU A 244 -2.20 -7.48 11.93
N PHE A 245 -1.44 -7.44 10.82
CA PHE A 245 -1.53 -8.47 9.79
C PHE A 245 -1.26 -9.87 10.36
N ILE A 246 -0.22 -10.02 11.20
CA ILE A 246 0.08 -11.31 11.83
C ILE A 246 -0.94 -11.69 12.90
N GLN A 247 -1.43 -10.75 13.70
CA GLN A 247 -2.47 -11.03 14.69
C GLN A 247 -3.73 -11.59 14.02
N GLU A 248 -4.13 -11.04 12.87
CA GLU A 248 -5.24 -11.58 12.09
C GLU A 248 -4.95 -13.01 11.61
N VAL A 249 -3.74 -13.25 11.10
CA VAL A 249 -3.30 -14.59 10.67
C VAL A 249 -3.29 -15.60 11.83
N GLU A 250 -2.88 -15.19 13.03
CA GLU A 250 -2.84 -16.04 14.23
C GLU A 250 -4.23 -16.41 14.75
N GLN A 251 -5.22 -15.53 14.58
CA GLN A 251 -6.61 -15.79 14.95
C GLN A 251 -7.35 -16.68 13.96
N GLN A 252 -6.95 -16.65 12.68
CA GLN A 252 -7.57 -17.45 11.65
C GLN A 252 -7.16 -18.93 11.76
N GLN A 253 -8.15 -19.83 11.74
CA GLN A 253 -7.89 -21.26 11.74
C GLN A 253 -7.14 -21.70 10.47
N PRO A 254 -6.31 -22.76 10.53
CA PRO A 254 -5.59 -23.28 9.38
C PRO A 254 -6.57 -23.78 8.30
N GLY A 255 -6.75 -22.96 7.27
CA GLY A 255 -7.60 -23.24 6.12
C GLY A 255 -7.16 -22.44 4.89
N PRO A 256 -7.74 -22.71 3.70
CA PRO A 256 -7.50 -21.91 2.51
C PRO A 256 -8.05 -20.50 2.73
N GLN A 257 -7.17 -19.55 3.09
CA GLN A 257 -7.56 -18.15 3.16
C GLN A 257 -7.81 -17.64 1.74
N GLN A 258 -8.97 -17.03 1.56
CA GLN A 258 -9.32 -16.34 0.33
C GLN A 258 -8.67 -14.96 0.36
N GLY A 259 -7.98 -14.57 -0.72
CA GLY A 259 -7.34 -13.26 -0.83
C GLY A 259 -6.28 -13.22 -1.92
N ILE A 260 -6.16 -12.08 -2.61
CA ILE A 260 -5.27 -11.91 -3.76
C ILE A 260 -3.81 -12.18 -3.35
N PHE A 261 -3.40 -11.73 -2.16
CA PHE A 261 -2.05 -11.96 -1.66
C PHE A 261 -1.70 -13.45 -1.49
N ASN A 262 -2.58 -14.23 -0.85
CA ASN A 262 -2.36 -15.66 -0.65
C ASN A 262 -2.28 -16.41 -1.99
N LYS A 263 -3.14 -16.04 -2.95
CA LYS A 263 -3.08 -16.57 -4.31
C LYS A 263 -1.73 -16.27 -4.98
N LYS A 264 -1.27 -15.01 -4.91
CA LYS A 264 0.02 -14.60 -5.48
C LYS A 264 1.22 -15.29 -4.82
N ILE A 265 1.16 -15.58 -3.51
CA ILE A 265 2.18 -16.39 -2.82
C ILE A 265 2.26 -17.80 -3.41
N LEU A 266 1.11 -18.47 -3.60
CA LEU A 266 1.06 -19.82 -4.16
C LEU A 266 1.62 -19.84 -5.60
N GLU A 267 1.18 -18.91 -6.45
CA GLU A 267 1.67 -18.76 -7.83
C GLU A 267 3.20 -18.57 -7.86
N TYR A 268 3.74 -17.74 -6.97
CA TYR A 268 5.18 -17.50 -6.86
C TYR A 268 5.95 -18.76 -6.42
N GLN A 269 5.44 -19.49 -5.41
CA GLN A 269 6.05 -20.71 -4.92
C GLN A 269 6.04 -21.82 -5.99
N GLU A 270 4.95 -21.96 -6.75
CA GLU A 270 4.85 -22.90 -7.86
C GLU A 270 5.82 -22.57 -8.98
N LYS A 271 5.92 -21.30 -9.37
CA LYS A 271 6.89 -20.84 -10.38
C LYS A 271 8.33 -21.17 -9.95
N LYS A 272 8.68 -20.89 -8.69
CA LYS A 272 10.00 -21.21 -8.12
C LYS A 272 10.28 -22.72 -8.10
N LYS A 273 9.27 -23.56 -7.81
CA LYS A 273 9.41 -25.04 -7.89
C LYS A 273 9.67 -25.50 -9.33
N LYS A 274 8.91 -24.97 -10.30
CA LYS A 274 9.09 -25.28 -11.74
C LYS A 274 10.47 -24.88 -12.26
N GLU A 275 10.97 -23.70 -11.87
CA GLU A 275 12.31 -23.24 -12.24
C GLU A 275 13.43 -24.11 -11.66
N LYS A 276 13.27 -24.60 -10.42
CA LYS A 276 14.20 -25.55 -9.82
C LYS A 276 14.16 -26.91 -10.52
N ALA A 277 12.98 -27.40 -10.87
CA ALA A 277 12.80 -28.67 -11.57
C ALA A 277 13.34 -28.65 -13.01
N LYS A 278 13.46 -27.47 -13.65
CA LYS A 278 14.10 -27.32 -14.97
C LYS A 278 15.64 -27.23 -14.92
N LYS A 279 16.23 -27.05 -13.74
CA LYS A 279 17.68 -26.93 -13.52
C LYS A 279 18.33 -28.25 -13.05
N HIS A 280 17.51 -29.27 -12.79
CA HIS A 280 17.91 -30.63 -12.46
C HIS A 280 17.46 -31.57 -13.57
#